data_AF-A0A528KV77-F1
#
_entry.id   AF-A0A528KV77-F1
#
_cell.length_a   1.000
_cell.length_b   1.000
_cell.length_c   1.000
_cell.angle_alpha   90.00
_cell.angle_beta   90.00
_cell.angle_gamma   90.00
#
_symmetry.space_group_name_H-M   'P 1'
#
loop_
_entity.id
_entity.type
_entity.pdbx_description
1 polymer ?
#
loop_
_entity_poly.entity_id
_entity_poly.type
_entity_poly.pdbx_seq_one_letter_code
_entity_poly.pdbx_strand_id
1 'polypeptide(L)'
;MVSTCPNQTALDVELIASSKEAIERSRELLIETRPLLNPYSAEHCTVNSVSITEVCGEWHVLVQEDGKESARTFVSEQYALNYAEGQRLRLHLDKVTRI
;
A
#
# COMPACT_ATOMS: atom_id res chain seq x y z
N MET A 1 -60.61 -17.03 -4.10
CA MET A 1 -60.21 -15.61 -4.25
C MET A 1 -58.71 -15.52 -4.02
N VAL A 2 -57.91 -15.44 -5.08
CA VAL A 2 -56.45 -15.33 -4.97
C VAL A 2 -56.11 -13.84 -4.98
N SER A 3 -55.75 -13.31 -3.81
CA SER A 3 -55.27 -11.95 -3.64
C SER A 3 -53.88 -11.84 -4.27
N THR A 4 -53.81 -11.28 -5.47
CA THR A 4 -52.53 -10.92 -6.10
C THR A 4 -52.25 -9.50 -5.64
N CYS A 5 -51.31 -9.34 -4.70
CA CYS A 5 -50.82 -8.03 -4.27
C CYS A 5 -50.37 -7.23 -5.51
N PRO A 6 -50.69 -5.93 -5.61
CA PRO A 6 -50.34 -5.16 -6.80
C PRO A 6 -48.82 -5.09 -6.92
N ASN A 7 -48.32 -5.51 -8.07
CA ASN A 7 -46.95 -5.34 -8.52
C ASN A 7 -46.52 -3.89 -8.29
N GLN A 8 -45.28 -3.70 -7.83
CA GLN A 8 -44.61 -2.42 -7.63
C GLN A 8 -45.00 -1.41 -8.71
N THR A 9 -45.43 -0.23 -8.29
CA THR A 9 -45.91 0.83 -9.17
C THR A 9 -44.77 1.24 -10.10
N ALA A 10 -45.07 1.62 -11.36
CA ALA A 10 -44.05 2.02 -12.33
C ALA A 10 -43.11 3.14 -11.80
N LEU A 11 -43.65 3.98 -10.92
CA LEU A 11 -42.94 5.03 -10.20
C LEU A 11 -41.84 4.46 -9.25
N ASP A 12 -42.09 3.32 -8.61
CA ASP A 12 -41.12 2.69 -7.71
C ASP A 12 -39.92 2.15 -8.50
N VAL A 13 -40.18 1.57 -9.67
CA VAL A 13 -39.14 1.06 -10.58
C VAL A 13 -38.28 2.21 -11.12
N GLU A 14 -38.92 3.31 -11.50
CA GLU A 14 -38.23 4.51 -11.98
C GLU A 14 -37.38 5.16 -10.87
N LEU A 15 -37.91 5.22 -9.65
CA LEU A 15 -37.19 5.74 -8.48
C LEU A 15 -35.95 4.89 -8.16
N ILE A 16 -36.06 3.56 -8.25
CA ILE A 16 -34.93 2.65 -8.04
C ILE A 16 -33.89 2.81 -9.16
N ALA A 17 -34.32 2.94 -10.41
CA ALA A 17 -33.41 3.16 -11.54
C ALA A 17 -32.61 4.46 -11.40
N SER A 18 -33.29 5.56 -11.07
CA SER A 18 -32.64 6.86 -10.84
C SER A 18 -31.68 6.83 -9.64
N SER A 19 -32.06 6.13 -8.56
CA SER A 19 -31.19 5.94 -7.40
C SER A 19 -29.93 5.14 -7.78
N LYS A 20 -30.07 4.08 -8.58
CA LYS A 20 -28.94 3.28 -9.05
C LYS A 20 -27.98 4.11 -9.90
N GLU A 21 -28.49 4.91 -10.82
CA GLU A 21 -27.67 5.80 -11.65
C GLU A 21 -26.94 6.86 -10.83
N ALA A 22 -27.58 7.40 -9.78
CA ALA A 22 -26.94 8.34 -8.86
C ALA A 22 -25.79 7.68 -8.08
N ILE A 23 -25.98 6.43 -7.64
CA ILE A 23 -24.94 5.65 -6.97
C ILE A 23 -23.78 5.35 -7.92
N GLU A 24 -24.08 4.96 -9.16
CA GLU A 24 -23.08 4.62 -10.17
C GLU A 24 -22.22 5.83 -10.55
N ARG A 25 -22.86 6.99 -10.78
CA ARG A 25 -22.14 8.26 -11.01
C ARG A 25 -21.28 8.65 -9.81
N SER A 26 -21.78 8.47 -8.59
CA SER A 26 -21.00 8.74 -7.38
C SER A 26 -19.80 7.81 -7.26
N ARG A 27 -19.96 6.54 -7.62
CA ARG A 27 -18.90 5.54 -7.61
C ARG A 27 -17.81 5.87 -8.63
N GLU A 28 -18.17 6.28 -9.84
CA GLU A 28 -17.22 6.70 -10.87
C GLU A 28 -16.35 7.87 -10.40
N LEU A 29 -16.95 8.89 -9.77
CA LEU A 29 -16.22 10.02 -9.20
C LEU A 29 -15.26 9.60 -8.07
N LEU A 30 -15.66 8.63 -7.25
CA LEU A 30 -14.80 8.09 -6.19
C LEU A 30 -13.63 7.26 -6.74
N ILE A 31 -13.81 6.59 -7.88
CA ILE A 31 -12.74 5.84 -8.55
C ILE A 31 -11.73 6.81 -9.18
N GLU A 32 -12.18 7.93 -9.74
CA GLU A 32 -11.31 8.97 -10.30
C GLU A 32 -10.54 9.73 -9.21
N THR A 33 -11.09 9.79 -7.99
CA THR A 33 -10.42 10.40 -6.85
C THR A 33 -9.19 9.55 -6.47
N ARG A 34 -7.99 10.14 -6.57
CA ARG A 34 -6.74 9.52 -6.10
C ARG A 34 -6.99 8.93 -4.71
N PRO A 35 -6.75 7.61 -4.50
CA PRO A 35 -7.06 6.99 -3.22
C PRO A 35 -6.28 7.72 -2.12
N LEU A 36 -6.99 8.06 -1.05
CA LEU A 36 -6.37 8.54 0.17
C LEU A 36 -5.58 7.38 0.74
N LEU A 37 -4.26 7.36 0.47
CA LEU A 37 -3.32 6.49 1.18
C LEU A 37 -3.52 6.76 2.68
N ASN A 38 -4.02 5.77 3.41
CA ASN A 38 -4.20 5.93 4.85
C ASN A 38 -2.79 5.93 5.47
N PRO A 39 -2.35 6.98 6.17
CA PRO A 39 -1.01 7.04 6.75
C PRO A 39 -0.77 5.99 7.84
N TYR A 40 -1.82 5.31 8.32
CA TYR A 40 -1.76 4.19 9.25
C TYR A 40 -2.05 2.82 8.62
N SER A 41 -2.45 2.80 7.35
CA SER A 41 -2.30 1.59 6.57
C SER A 41 -0.82 1.53 6.28
N ALA A 42 -0.09 0.69 7.00
CA ALA A 42 1.11 0.13 6.45
C ALA A 42 0.68 -0.63 5.19
N GLU A 43 0.54 0.12 4.10
CA GLU A 43 0.79 -0.39 2.77
C GLU A 43 2.25 -0.78 2.88
N HIS A 44 2.43 -2.02 3.32
CA HIS A 44 3.68 -2.72 3.31
C HIS A 44 4.34 -2.30 2.00
N CYS A 45 5.43 -1.53 2.06
CA CYS A 45 6.24 -1.34 0.88
C CYS A 45 6.73 -2.75 0.57
N THR A 46 6.00 -3.43 -0.32
CA THR A 46 6.28 -4.79 -0.77
C THR A 46 7.53 -4.80 -1.64
N VAL A 47 8.04 -3.62 -1.96
CA VAL A 47 9.30 -3.42 -2.65
C VAL A 47 10.43 -3.69 -1.66
N ASN A 48 11.10 -4.81 -1.89
CA ASN A 48 12.30 -5.15 -1.15
C ASN A 48 13.35 -4.06 -1.39
N SER A 49 14.00 -3.61 -0.31
CA SER A 49 15.04 -2.60 -0.38
C SER A 49 16.07 -2.79 0.72
N VAL A 50 17.29 -2.34 0.43
CA VAL A 50 18.37 -2.26 1.42
C VAL A 50 18.91 -0.85 1.36
N SER A 51 18.92 -0.17 2.50
CA SER A 51 19.50 1.16 2.63
C SER A 51 20.50 1.25 3.77
N ILE A 52 21.45 2.17 3.63
CA ILE A 52 22.47 2.47 4.63
C ILE A 52 22.47 3.97 4.91
N THR A 53 22.53 4.35 6.18
CA THR A 53 22.60 5.75 6.63
C THR A 53 23.62 5.87 7.76
N GLU A 54 24.32 7.01 7.81
CA GLU A 54 25.19 7.36 8.93
C GLU A 54 24.43 8.27 9.90
N VAL A 55 24.47 7.96 11.20
CA VAL A 55 23.90 8.80 12.25
C VAL A 55 24.88 8.86 13.41
N CYS A 56 25.35 10.05 13.75
CA CYS A 56 26.24 10.27 14.90
C CYS A 56 27.50 9.39 14.92
N GLY A 57 28.06 9.05 13.76
CA GLY A 57 29.24 8.18 13.63
C GLY A 57 28.94 6.68 13.71
N GLU A 58 27.67 6.29 13.81
CA GLU A 58 27.21 4.91 13.66
C GLU A 58 26.55 4.70 12.29
N TRP A 59 26.64 3.46 11.81
CA TRP A 59 26.11 3.05 10.53
C TRP A 59 24.89 2.17 10.73
N HIS A 60 23.75 2.61 10.19
CA HIS A 60 22.50 1.87 10.26
C HIS A 60 22.18 1.29 8.89
N VAL A 61 21.88 0.00 8.84
CA VAL A 61 21.38 -0.67 7.66
C VAL A 61 19.91 -1.02 7.88
N LEU A 62 19.06 -0.51 6.99
CA LEU A 62 17.64 -0.83 6.94
C LEU A 62 17.40 -1.84 5.82
N VAL A 63 16.67 -2.90 6.13
CA VAL A 63 16.26 -3.93 5.17
C VAL A 63 14.74 -4.03 5.21
N GLN A 64 14.13 -3.78 4.05
CA GLN A 64 12.71 -3.98 3.83
C GLN A 64 12.53 -5.26 3.02
N GLU A 65 11.74 -6.19 3.54
CA GLU A 65 11.47 -7.50 2.94
C GLU A 65 10.01 -7.88 3.16
N ASP A 66 9.26 -8.04 2.07
CA ASP A 66 7.84 -8.44 2.11
C ASP A 66 6.99 -7.58 3.07
N GLY A 67 7.27 -6.27 3.10
CA GLY A 67 6.60 -5.33 4.00
C GLY A 67 7.15 -5.26 5.42
N LYS A 68 8.05 -6.16 5.81
CA LYS A 68 8.69 -6.13 7.12
C LYS A 68 9.98 -5.34 7.06
N GLU A 69 10.18 -4.51 8.07
CA GLU A 69 11.39 -3.73 8.23
C GLU A 69 12.29 -4.37 9.30
N SER A 70 13.58 -4.42 9.03
CA SER A 70 14.59 -4.78 10.02
C SER A 70 15.77 -3.81 9.94
N ALA A 71 16.21 -3.33 11.10
CA ALA A 71 17.32 -2.40 11.22
C ALA A 71 18.48 -3.07 11.96
N ARG A 72 19.72 -2.77 11.55
CA ARG A 72 20.93 -3.19 12.25
C ARG A 72 21.96 -2.07 12.27
N THR A 73 22.54 -1.84 13.45
CA THR A 73 23.55 -0.80 13.67
C THR A 73 24.95 -1.40 13.72
N PHE A 74 25.92 -0.67 13.22
CA PHE A 74 27.34 -1.00 13.20
C PHE A 74 28.18 0.22 13.52
N VAL A 75 29.31 0.01 14.20
CA VAL A 75 30.29 1.08 14.46
C VAL A 75 31.18 1.31 13.23
N SER A 76 31.42 0.29 12.40
CA SER A 76 32.30 0.36 11.24
C SER A 76 31.50 0.41 9.94
N GLU A 77 31.81 1.40 9.07
CA GLU A 77 31.24 1.52 7.73
C GLU A 77 31.44 0.24 6.92
N GLN A 78 32.64 -0.34 6.98
CA GLN A 78 32.97 -1.54 6.21
C GLN A 78 32.08 -2.73 6.60
N TYR A 79 31.77 -2.91 7.88
CA TYR A 79 30.88 -3.98 8.32
C TYR A 79 29.42 -3.72 7.92
N ALA A 80 28.98 -2.46 8.00
CA ALA A 80 27.66 -2.08 7.52
C ALA A 80 27.50 -2.33 6.01
N LEU A 81 28.49 -1.93 5.21
CA LEU A 81 28.52 -2.15 3.76
C LEU A 81 28.53 -3.64 3.42
N ASN A 82 29.37 -4.44 4.07
CA ASN A 82 29.41 -5.88 3.84
C ASN A 82 28.08 -6.56 4.18
N TYR A 83 27.44 -6.15 5.29
CA TYR A 83 26.11 -6.64 5.65
C TYR A 83 25.07 -6.22 4.61
N ALA A 84 25.05 -4.94 4.21
CA ALA A 84 24.12 -4.42 3.22
C ALA A 84 24.24 -5.12 1.86
N GLU A 85 25.47 -5.35 1.37
CA GLU A 85 25.72 -6.11 0.14
C GLU A 85 25.25 -7.56 0.25
N GLY A 86 25.46 -8.22 1.39
CA GLY A 86 24.92 -9.55 1.65
C GLY A 86 23.39 -9.58 1.57
N GLN A 87 22.72 -8.58 2.12
CA GLN A 87 21.25 -8.45 2.04
C GLN A 87 20.78 -8.14 0.63
N ARG A 88 21.50 -7.28 -0.11
CA ARG A 88 21.22 -6.95 -1.51
C ARG A 88 21.25 -8.21 -2.37
N LEU A 89 22.28 -9.04 -2.22
CA LEU A 89 22.41 -10.32 -2.94
C LEU A 89 21.31 -11.31 -2.55
N ARG A 90 21.02 -11.46 -1.25
CA ARG A 90 19.96 -12.36 -0.74
C ARG A 90 18.58 -11.99 -1.31
N LEU A 91 18.30 -10.70 -1.42
CA LEU A 91 17.03 -10.16 -1.92
C LEU A 91 17.02 -9.93 -3.45
N HIS A 92 18.09 -10.29 -4.16
CA HIS A 92 18.22 -10.14 -5.62
C HIS A 92 18.03 -8.69 -6.10
N LEU A 93 18.56 -7.73 -5.35
CA LEU A 93 18.46 -6.30 -5.65
C LEU A 93 19.67 -5.82 -6.47
N ASP A 94 19.47 -4.83 -7.33
CA ASP A 94 20.54 -4.28 -8.16
C ASP A 94 21.55 -3.47 -7.36
N LYS A 95 21.09 -2.74 -6.34
CA LYS A 95 21.91 -1.79 -5.57
C LYS A 95 21.49 -1.67 -4.11
N VAL A 96 22.43 -1.24 -3.27
CA VAL A 96 22.15 -0.68 -1.95
C VAL A 96 21.92 0.83 -2.09
N THR A 97 20.91 1.37 -1.40
CA THR A 97 20.65 2.82 -1.39
C THR A 97 21.36 3.48 -0.21
N ARG A 98 22.17 4.51 -0.46
CA ARG A 98 22.74 5.34 0.61
C ARG A 98 21.85 6.56 0.81
N ILE A 99 21.39 6.77 2.05
CA ILE A 99 20.50 7.86 2.45
C ILE A 99 21.30 8.91 3.23
#